data_AF-A0A3L6ZTG7-F1
#
_entry.id   AF-A0A3L6ZTG7-F1
#
_cell.length_a   1.000
_cell.length_b   1.000
_cell.length_c   1.000
_cell.angle_alpha   90.00
_cell.angle_beta   90.00
_cell.angle_gamma   90.00
#
_symmetry.space_group_name_H-M   'P 1'
#
loop_
_entity.id
_entity.type
_entity.pdbx_description
1 polymer ?
#
loop_
_entity_poly.entity_id
_entity_poly.type
_entity_poly.pdbx_seq_one_letter_code
_entity_poly.pdbx_strand_id
1 'polypeptide(L)'
;MRHLPCRWEHGWELDIDADNATQVRTFDKAPQQVRDYLDTLHPDADHSSIEVHVVPELGALSERIREAQEAKRDAEARQLAAARQSRDVAAELHAQNLSGTDIAAILGVSRGRVSQLINS
;
A
#
# COMPACT_ATOMS: atom_id res chain seq x y z
N MET A 1 7.27 31.63 -5.45
CA MET A 1 8.42 30.72 -5.28
C MET A 1 7.84 29.48 -4.64
N ARG A 2 7.85 28.32 -5.33
CA ARG A 2 7.17 27.11 -4.87
C ARG A 2 8.03 26.50 -3.76
N HIS A 3 7.56 26.57 -2.52
CA HIS A 3 8.15 25.78 -1.44
C HIS A 3 7.43 24.44 -1.44
N LEU A 4 8.23 23.39 -1.39
CA LEU A 4 7.82 22.01 -1.39
C LEU A 4 8.36 21.39 -0.09
N PRO A 5 7.70 20.38 0.48
CA PRO A 5 7.90 19.97 1.87
C PRO A 5 9.33 19.47 2.09
N CYS A 6 10.16 20.29 2.75
CA CYS A 6 11.56 19.99 3.02
C CYS A 6 11.78 19.59 4.48
N ARG A 7 12.72 18.66 4.71
CA ARG A 7 13.09 18.22 6.06
C ARG A 7 13.91 19.31 6.75
N TRP A 8 13.46 19.79 7.92
CA TRP A 8 14.24 20.69 8.77
C TRP A 8 14.73 19.99 10.05
N GLU A 9 15.77 20.55 10.68
CA GLU A 9 16.39 20.18 11.97
C GLU A 9 15.44 19.68 13.10
N HIS A 10 14.14 20.03 13.12
CA HIS A 10 13.17 19.61 14.14
C HIS A 10 11.86 19.00 13.60
N GLY A 11 11.76 18.69 12.30
CA GLY A 11 10.55 18.09 11.73
C GLY A 11 10.41 18.17 10.21
N TRP A 12 9.16 18.13 9.77
CA TRP A 12 8.74 18.18 8.38
C TRP A 12 7.82 19.39 8.19
N GLU A 13 8.14 20.21 7.21
CA GLU A 13 7.22 21.20 6.66
C GLU A 13 6.28 20.49 5.66
N LEU A 14 5.01 20.90 5.63
CA LEU A 14 3.95 20.35 4.81
C LEU A 14 3.32 21.49 4.02
N ASP A 15 3.65 21.59 2.74
CA ASP A 15 2.97 22.51 1.83
C ASP A 15 1.64 21.89 1.38
N ILE A 16 0.54 22.59 1.68
CA ILE A 16 -0.83 22.16 1.34
C ILE A 16 -1.25 22.80 0.02
N ASP A 17 -1.07 24.12 -0.10
CA ASP A 17 -1.26 24.88 -1.33
C ASP A 17 -0.33 26.10 -1.39
N ALA A 18 -0.62 27.06 -2.28
CA ALA A 18 0.24 28.24 -2.49
C ALA A 18 0.32 29.17 -1.27
N ASP A 19 -0.72 29.20 -0.44
CA ASP A 19 -0.86 30.14 0.68
C ASP A 19 -0.87 29.42 2.04
N ASN A 20 -0.97 28.08 2.02
CA ASN A 20 -1.15 27.27 3.21
C ASN A 20 -0.03 26.24 3.40
N ALA A 21 0.65 26.33 4.54
CA ALA A 21 1.64 25.37 5.00
C ALA A 21 1.48 25.09 6.50
N THR A 22 1.87 23.90 6.92
CA THR A 22 1.88 23.46 8.33
C THR A 22 3.10 22.59 8.60
N GLN A 23 3.29 22.11 9.83
CA GLN A 23 4.46 21.33 10.20
C GLN A 23 4.15 20.20 11.18
N VAL A 24 4.94 19.13 11.11
CA VAL A 24 4.89 18.00 12.05
C VAL A 24 6.28 17.59 12.49
N ARG A 25 6.41 17.05 13.71
CA ARG A 25 7.69 16.49 14.19
C ARG A 25 8.07 15.20 13.47
N THR A 26 7.09 14.39 13.11
CA THR A 26 7.28 13.06 12.51
C THR A 26 6.30 12.89 11.34
N PHE A 27 6.78 12.29 10.23
CA PHE A 27 6.04 12.25 8.96
C PHE A 27 4.73 11.45 9.03
N ASP A 28 4.64 10.47 9.93
CA ASP A 28 3.41 9.69 10.20
C ASP A 28 2.23 10.56 10.63
N LYS A 29 2.50 11.74 11.21
CA LYS A 29 1.47 12.69 11.65
C LYS A 29 0.98 13.61 10.55
N ALA A 30 1.65 13.63 9.40
CA ALA A 30 1.37 14.58 8.34
C ALA A 30 -0.09 14.52 7.83
N PRO A 31 -0.69 13.34 7.58
CA PRO A 31 -2.09 13.27 7.13
C PRO A 31 -3.07 13.88 8.14
N GLN A 32 -2.89 13.62 9.44
CA GLN A 32 -3.77 14.17 10.47
C GLN A 32 -3.58 15.69 10.59
N GLN A 33 -2.34 16.17 10.58
CA GLN A 33 -2.05 17.60 10.66
C GLN A 33 -2.66 18.38 9.50
N VAL A 34 -2.69 17.81 8.29
CA VAL A 34 -3.34 18.44 7.13
C VAL A 34 -4.84 18.55 7.34
N ARG A 35 -5.50 17.52 7.88
CA ARG A 35 -6.95 17.56 8.18
C ARG A 35 -7.27 18.59 9.25
N ASP A 36 -6.53 18.56 10.36
CA ASP A 36 -6.70 19.52 11.47
C ASP A 36 -6.53 20.97 10.98
N TYR A 37 -5.60 21.18 10.06
CA TYR A 37 -5.39 22.48 9.42
C TYR A 37 -6.56 22.89 8.53
N LEU A 38 -7.09 21.97 7.69
CA LEU A 38 -8.26 22.23 6.86
C LEU A 38 -9.52 22.50 7.70
N ASP A 39 -9.72 21.78 8.80
CA ASP A 39 -10.82 22.04 9.75
C ASP A 39 -10.71 23.43 10.40
N THR A 40 -9.49 23.95 10.56
CA THR A 40 -9.27 25.32 11.05
C THR A 40 -9.64 26.37 9.99
N LEU A 41 -9.37 26.11 8.71
CA LEU A 41 -9.72 27.01 7.61
C LEU A 41 -11.21 26.95 7.24
N HIS A 42 -11.81 25.76 7.35
CA HIS A 42 -13.16 25.47 6.90
C HIS A 42 -13.92 24.65 7.96
N PRO A 43 -14.27 25.27 9.10
CA PRO A 43 -14.87 24.56 10.24
C PRO A 43 -16.25 23.96 9.95
N ASP A 44 -16.92 24.42 8.90
CA ASP A 44 -18.24 23.92 8.49
C ASP A 44 -18.16 22.74 7.51
N ALA A 45 -16.96 22.32 7.09
CA ALA A 45 -16.72 21.19 6.19
C ALA A 45 -16.09 20.01 6.95
N ASP A 46 -16.51 18.79 6.62
CA ASP A 46 -15.96 17.57 7.20
C ASP A 46 -14.77 17.05 6.37
N HIS A 47 -13.55 17.15 6.93
CA HIS A 47 -12.32 16.66 6.30
C HIS A 47 -11.89 15.27 6.81
N SER A 48 -12.66 14.63 7.69
CA SER A 48 -12.30 13.33 8.30
C SER A 48 -12.27 12.17 7.31
N SER A 49 -12.92 12.31 6.16
CA SER A 49 -12.98 11.28 5.10
C SER A 49 -12.03 11.51 3.92
N ILE A 50 -11.36 12.66 3.85
CA ILE A 50 -10.50 13.02 2.71
C ILE A 50 -9.25 12.14 2.68
N GLU A 51 -8.88 11.59 1.54
CA GLU A 51 -7.61 10.89 1.39
C GLU A 51 -6.46 11.90 1.25
N VAL A 52 -5.50 11.87 2.18
CA VAL A 52 -4.35 12.77 2.19
C VAL A 52 -3.10 11.98 1.81
N HIS A 53 -2.53 12.31 0.65
CA HIS A 53 -1.26 11.76 0.19
C HIS A 53 -0.13 12.77 0.42
N VAL A 54 0.78 12.44 1.34
CA VAL A 54 1.97 13.25 1.61
C VAL A 54 3.17 12.55 0.99
N VAL A 55 3.90 13.26 0.12
CA VAL A 55 5.10 12.74 -0.55
C VAL A 55 6.31 13.45 0.04
N PRO A 56 7.29 12.72 0.61
CA PRO A 56 8.49 13.33 1.16
C PRO A 56 9.47 13.73 0.05
N GLU A 57 9.95 14.97 0.08
CA GLU A 57 11.03 15.41 -0.81
C GLU A 57 12.40 15.22 -0.17
N LEU A 58 13.07 14.15 -0.61
CA LEU A 58 14.37 13.72 -0.14
C LEU A 58 15.40 13.70 -1.28
N GLY A 59 15.20 14.56 -2.29
CA GLY A 59 16.05 14.67 -3.47
C GLY A 59 16.12 13.36 -4.26
N ALA A 60 17.33 12.92 -4.60
CA ALA A 60 17.54 11.66 -5.35
C ALA A 60 16.98 10.41 -4.65
N LEU A 61 16.73 10.47 -3.34
CA LEU A 61 16.14 9.35 -2.60
C LEU A 61 14.62 9.23 -2.82
N SER A 62 13.92 10.32 -3.17
CA SER A 62 12.47 10.29 -3.42
C SER A 62 12.12 9.32 -4.55
N GLU A 63 12.91 9.31 -5.63
CA GLU A 63 12.69 8.40 -6.75
C GLU A 63 12.90 6.94 -6.34
N ARG A 64 13.95 6.65 -5.56
CA ARG A 64 14.20 5.29 -5.05
C ARG A 64 13.11 4.81 -4.09
N ILE A 65 12.52 5.72 -3.30
CA ILE A 65 11.37 5.39 -2.44
C ILE A 65 10.15 5.05 -3.30
N ARG A 66 9.88 5.84 -4.34
CA ARG A 66 8.79 5.60 -5.30
C ARG A 66 8.95 4.24 -5.98
N GLU A 67 10.14 3.94 -6.51
CA GLU A 67 10.47 2.65 -7.12
C GLU A 67 10.29 1.49 -6.14
N ALA A 68 10.73 1.63 -4.88
CA ALA A 68 10.57 0.60 -3.87
C ALA A 68 9.09 0.34 -3.52
N GLN A 69 8.28 1.40 -3.43
CA GLN A 69 6.85 1.29 -3.20
C GLN A 69 6.13 0.63 -4.39
N GLU A 70 6.50 0.99 -5.62
CA GLU A 70 5.98 0.38 -6.85
C GLU A 70 6.33 -1.10 -6.92
N ALA A 71 7.60 -1.46 -6.72
CA ALA A 71 8.04 -2.85 -6.70
C ALA A 71 7.28 -3.67 -5.65
N LYS A 72 7.00 -3.10 -4.48
CA LYS A 72 6.21 -3.76 -3.44
C LYS A 72 4.77 -3.99 -3.89
N ARG A 73 4.09 -2.97 -4.45
CA ARG A 73 2.71 -3.11 -4.97
C ARG A 73 2.63 -4.16 -6.07
N ASP A 74 3.59 -4.15 -6.99
CA ASP A 74 3.66 -5.13 -8.08
C ASP A 74 3.89 -6.54 -7.55
N ALA A 75 4.75 -6.70 -6.55
CA ALA A 75 4.97 -8.00 -5.90
C ALA A 75 3.69 -8.50 -5.21
N GLU A 76 2.99 -7.64 -4.46
CA GLU A 76 1.72 -7.98 -3.81
C GLU A 76 0.66 -8.39 -4.85
N ALA A 77 0.52 -7.63 -5.94
CA ALA A 77 -0.40 -7.95 -7.03
C ALA A 77 -0.08 -9.30 -7.69
N ARG A 78 1.20 -9.58 -7.97
CA ARG A 78 1.64 -10.86 -8.52
C ARG A 78 1.40 -12.03 -7.56
N GLN A 79 1.63 -11.83 -6.26
CA GLN A 79 1.33 -12.85 -5.24
C GLN A 79 -0.15 -13.16 -5.18
N LEU A 80 -1.01 -12.14 -5.23
CA LEU A 80 -2.46 -12.34 -5.25
C LEU A 80 -2.91 -13.08 -6.52
N ALA A 81 -2.37 -12.72 -7.68
CA ALA A 81 -2.67 -13.38 -8.94
C ALA A 81 -2.22 -14.86 -8.92
N ALA A 82 -1.00 -15.14 -8.46
CA ALA A 82 -0.50 -16.50 -8.31
C ALA A 82 -1.35 -17.32 -7.33
N ALA A 83 -1.78 -16.72 -6.21
CA ALA A 83 -2.66 -17.40 -5.25
C ALA A 83 -4.05 -17.71 -5.82
N ARG A 84 -4.59 -16.87 -6.71
CA ARG A 84 -5.84 -17.16 -7.45
C ARG A 84 -5.61 -18.33 -8.42
N GLN A 85 -4.58 -18.23 -9.27
CA GLN A 85 -4.26 -19.25 -10.25
C GLN A 85 -4.00 -20.63 -9.60
N SER A 86 -3.29 -20.68 -8.48
CA SER A 86 -3.06 -21.95 -7.76
C SER A 86 -4.34 -22.57 -7.22
N ARG A 87 -5.33 -21.77 -6.81
CA ARG A 87 -6.64 -22.29 -6.39
C ARG A 87 -7.44 -22.81 -7.57
N ASP A 88 -7.48 -22.05 -8.66
CA ASP A 88 -8.20 -22.43 -9.86
C ASP A 88 -7.68 -23.75 -10.43
N VAL A 89 -6.35 -23.90 -10.55
CA VAL A 89 -5.73 -25.15 -11.01
C VAL A 89 -5.95 -26.29 -10.02
N ALA A 90 -5.83 -26.06 -8.71
CA ALA A 90 -6.09 -27.10 -7.71
C ALA A 90 -7.53 -27.62 -7.77
N ALA A 91 -8.51 -26.71 -7.94
CA ALA A 91 -9.92 -27.04 -8.07
C ALA A 91 -10.19 -27.83 -9.36
N GLU A 92 -9.60 -27.43 -10.48
CA GLU A 92 -9.73 -28.13 -11.76
C GLU A 92 -9.14 -29.54 -11.73
N LEU A 93 -7.95 -29.71 -11.15
CA LEU A 93 -7.33 -31.03 -10.97
C LEU A 93 -8.18 -31.92 -10.05
N HIS A 94 -8.73 -31.36 -8.98
CA HIS A 94 -9.63 -32.09 -8.09
C HIS A 94 -10.93 -32.50 -8.80
N ALA A 95 -11.50 -31.64 -9.65
CA ALA A 95 -12.68 -31.94 -10.45
C ALA A 95 -12.44 -33.07 -11.48
N GLN A 96 -11.18 -33.28 -11.88
CA GLN A 96 -10.75 -34.43 -12.70
C GLN A 96 -10.50 -35.70 -11.87
N ASN A 97 -10.86 -35.71 -10.59
CA ASN A 97 -10.69 -36.81 -9.63
C ASN A 97 -9.23 -37.18 -9.32
N LEU A 98 -8.29 -36.25 -9.47
CA LEU A 98 -6.92 -36.46 -9.02
C LEU A 98 -6.85 -36.49 -7.48
N SER A 99 -5.97 -37.32 -6.95
CA SER A 99 -5.75 -37.37 -5.50
C SER A 99 -5.07 -36.10 -5.00
N GLY A 100 -5.34 -35.70 -3.75
CA GLY A 100 -4.64 -34.56 -3.14
C GLY A 100 -3.12 -34.74 -3.05
N THR A 101 -2.62 -35.98 -3.11
CA THR A 101 -1.18 -36.30 -3.18
C THR A 101 -0.61 -35.95 -4.54
N ASP A 102 -1.31 -36.31 -5.63
CA ASP A 102 -0.86 -36.01 -6.99
C ASP A 102 -0.94 -34.50 -7.27
N ILE A 103 -2.03 -33.86 -6.83
CA ILE A 103 -2.19 -32.40 -6.95
C ILE A 103 -1.05 -31.68 -6.21
N ALA A 104 -0.66 -32.16 -5.03
CA ALA A 104 0.45 -31.59 -4.27
C ALA A 104 1.79 -31.72 -5.02
N ALA A 105 2.05 -32.89 -5.61
CA ALA A 105 3.25 -33.13 -6.40
C ALA A 105 3.29 -32.27 -7.67
N ILE A 106 2.16 -32.14 -8.39
CA ILE A 106 2.04 -31.34 -9.63
C ILE A 106 2.23 -29.85 -9.34
N LEU A 107 1.58 -29.33 -8.30
CA LEU A 107 1.65 -27.92 -7.94
C LEU A 107 2.92 -27.55 -7.16
N GLY A 108 3.75 -28.53 -6.78
CA GLY A 108 4.95 -28.30 -5.99
C GLY A 108 4.68 -27.76 -4.58
N VAL A 109 3.54 -28.13 -3.98
CA VAL A 109 3.11 -27.67 -2.65
C VAL A 109 2.84 -28.85 -1.71
N SER A 110 2.68 -28.58 -0.41
CA SER A 110 2.30 -29.61 0.54
C SER A 110 0.85 -30.06 0.37
N ARG A 111 0.52 -31.30 0.76
CA ARG A 111 -0.88 -31.78 0.78
C ARG A 111 -1.79 -30.92 1.65
N GLY A 112 -1.27 -30.40 2.77
CA GLY A 112 -2.01 -29.48 3.64
C GLY A 112 -2.36 -28.19 2.90
N ARG A 113 -1.45 -27.68 2.07
CA ARG A 113 -1.71 -26.52 1.21
C ARG A 113 -2.76 -26.82 0.15
N VAL A 114 -2.73 -28.00 -0.47
CA VAL A 114 -3.79 -28.42 -1.41
C VAL A 114 -5.17 -28.44 -0.74
N SER A 115 -5.27 -29.00 0.46
CA SER A 115 -6.53 -28.99 1.24
C SER A 115 -7.02 -27.56 1.49
N GLN A 116 -6.12 -26.64 1.86
CA GLN A 116 -6.50 -25.22 2.00
C GLN A 116 -7.00 -24.61 0.70
N LEU A 117 -6.31 -24.85 -0.42
CA LEU A 117 -6.66 -24.27 -1.73
C LEU A 117 -8.02 -24.74 -2.24
N ILE A 118 -8.38 -26.01 -1.99
CA ILE A 118 -9.66 -26.60 -2.43
C ILE A 118 -10.81 -26.17 -1.50
N ASN A 119 -10.55 -25.97 -0.22
CA ASN A 119 -11.56 -25.67 0.80
C ASN A 119 -11.67 -24.17 1.16
N SER A 120 -11.02 -23.28 0.41
CA SER A 120 -11.03 -21.82 0.65
C SER A 120 -12.00 -21.05 -0.23
#